data_AF-A0A1F8EBA3-F1
#
_entry.id   AF-A0A1F8EBA3-F1
#
_cell.length_a   1.000
_cell.length_b   1.000
_cell.length_c   1.000
_cell.angle_alpha   90.00
_cell.angle_beta   90.00
_cell.angle_gamma   90.00
#
_symmetry.space_group_name_H-M   'P 1'
#
loop_
_entity.id
_entity.type
_entity.pdbx_description
1 polymer ?
#
loop_
_entity_poly.entity_id
_entity_poly.type
_entity_poly.pdbx_seq_one_letter_code
_entity_poly.pdbx_strand_id
1 'polypeptide(L)' 'MFAEVLRPILSGADFYVTVFPCPDCTKLIAFSGVKRLFFKGGHASLDGVDILKAKGVEIIKVE' A
#
# COMPACT_ATOMS: atom_id res chain seq x y z
N MET A 1 6.39 -20.47 14.43
CA MET A 1 5.65 -21.70 14.05
C MET A 1 4.26 -21.45 13.44
N PHE A 2 3.35 -20.65 14.02
CA PHE A 2 2.08 -20.27 13.33
C PHE A 2 2.16 -19.01 12.47
N ALA A 3 3.11 -18.11 12.74
CA ALA A 3 3.28 -16.86 11.97
C ALA A 3 3.87 -17.08 10.56
N GLU A 4 4.62 -18.17 10.35
CA GLU A 4 5.31 -18.43 9.08
C GLU A 4 4.37 -18.86 7.95
N VAL A 5 3.18 -19.40 8.27
CA VAL A 5 2.19 -19.86 7.28
C VAL A 5 1.25 -18.72 6.83
N LEU A 6 1.10 -17.65 7.62
CA LEU A 6 0.24 -16.51 7.31
C LEU A 6 0.98 -15.31 6.71
N ARG A 7 2.25 -15.48 6.32
CA ARG A 7 3.03 -14.39 5.75
C ARG A 7 2.48 -14.00 4.37
N PRO A 8 2.00 -12.76 4.19
CA PRO A 8 1.56 -12.30 2.88
C PRO A 8 2.70 -12.34 1.87
N ILE A 9 2.40 -12.70 0.62
CA ILE A 9 3.40 -12.83 -0.45
C ILE A 9 4.18 -11.54 -0.73
N LEU A 10 3.62 -10.36 -0.44
CA LEU A 10 4.29 -9.07 -0.61
C LEU A 10 4.84 -8.50 0.71
N SER A 11 4.97 -9.34 1.76
CA SER A 11 5.45 -8.92 3.08
C SER A 11 6.83 -8.28 3.04
N GLY A 12 6.86 -6.97 3.29
CA GLY A 12 8.07 -6.14 3.31
C GLY A 12 8.43 -5.50 1.96
N ALA A 13 7.62 -5.72 0.92
CA ALA A 13 7.87 -5.18 -0.41
C ALA A 13 7.59 -3.67 -0.50
N ASP A 14 8.23 -3.04 -1.48
CA ASP A 14 7.96 -1.66 -1.89
C ASP A 14 7.14 -1.67 -3.18
N PHE A 15 6.16 -0.77 -3.28
CA PHE A 15 5.27 -0.67 -4.42
C PHE A 15 5.38 0.71 -5.05
N TYR A 16 5.76 0.76 -6.33
CA TYR A 16 5.97 2.00 -7.07
C TYR A 16 4.92 2.14 -8.16
N VAL A 17 4.19 3.26 -8.16
CA VAL A 17 3.14 3.54 -9.13
C VAL A 17 3.23 4.97 -9.63
N THR A 18 2.78 5.24 -10.84
CA THR A 18 2.72 6.61 -11.37
C THR A 18 1.53 7.39 -10.82
N VAL A 19 0.40 6.68 -10.60
CA VAL A 19 -0.88 7.23 -10.16
C VAL A 19 -1.27 6.63 -8.80
N PHE A 20 -1.76 7.45 -7.86
CA PHE A 20 -2.25 6.97 -6.58
C PHE A 20 -3.36 5.91 -6.77
N PRO A 21 -3.33 4.78 -6.03
CA PRO A 21 -4.25 3.68 -6.22
C PRO A 21 -5.70 4.10 -5.97
N CYS A 22 -6.63 3.60 -6.79
CA CYS A 22 -8.06 3.76 -6.54
C CYS A 22 -8.49 3.06 -5.23
N PRO A 23 -9.73 3.28 -4.75
CA PRO A 23 -10.19 2.72 -3.47
C PRO A 23 -10.04 1.20 -3.34
N ASP A 24 -10.31 0.44 -4.41
CA ASP A 24 -10.20 -1.02 -4.34
C ASP A 24 -8.75 -1.50 -4.41
N CYS A 25 -7.92 -0.89 -5.25
CA CYS A 25 -6.48 -1.14 -5.25
C CYS A 25 -5.84 -0.83 -3.88
N THR A 26 -6.27 0.26 -3.24
CA THR A 26 -5.81 0.65 -1.90
C THR A 26 -6.08 -0.47 -0.90
N LYS A 27 -7.30 -1.02 -0.86
CA LYS A 27 -7.65 -2.12 0.04
C LYS A 27 -6.74 -3.33 -0.22
N LEU A 28 -6.58 -3.74 -1.48
CA LEU A 28 -5.73 -4.88 -1.84
C LEU A 28 -4.28 -4.68 -1.38
N ILE A 29 -3.71 -3.49 -1.60
CA ILE A 29 -2.35 -3.15 -1.16
C ILE A 29 -2.25 -3.21 0.37
N ALA A 30 -3.21 -2.63 1.09
CA ALA A 30 -3.23 -2.58 2.55
C ALA A 30 -3.21 -3.97 3.22
N PHE A 31 -3.79 -4.99 2.57
CA PHE A 31 -3.80 -6.38 3.08
C PHE A 31 -2.72 -7.28 2.45
N SER A 32 -1.93 -6.77 1.50
CA SER A 32 -0.94 -7.58 0.76
C SER A 32 0.39 -7.78 1.49
N GLY A 33 0.66 -6.99 2.53
CA GLY A 33 1.93 -6.99 3.26
C GLY A 33 2.99 -6.00 2.74
N VAL A 34 2.65 -5.18 1.74
CA VAL A 34 3.51 -4.08 1.27
C VAL A 34 3.86 -3.15 2.44
N LYS A 35 5.13 -2.73 2.50
CA LYS A 35 5.65 -1.83 3.54
C LYS A 35 5.62 -0.36 3.11
N ARG A 36 5.94 -0.08 1.84
CA ARG A 36 6.05 1.29 1.31
C ARG A 36 5.34 1.43 -0.03
N LEU A 37 4.56 2.48 -0.20
CA LEU A 37 3.91 2.88 -1.45
C LEU A 37 4.50 4.20 -1.93
N PHE A 38 5.16 4.17 -3.08
CA PHE A 38 5.71 5.33 -3.76
C PHE A 38 4.79 5.72 -4.92
N PHE A 39 4.41 6.99 -5.02
CA PHE A 39 3.55 7.48 -6.10
C PHE A 39 3.98 8.85 -6.62
N LYS A 40 3.84 9.09 -7.94
CA LYS A 40 4.24 10.36 -8.57
C LYS A 40 3.11 11.40 -8.56
N GLY A 41 1.90 10.99 -8.94
CA GLY A 41 0.74 11.89 -8.99
C GLY A 41 -0.58 11.15 -9.01
N GLY A 42 -1.63 11.80 -9.50
CA GLY A 42 -2.91 11.15 -9.81
C GLY A 42 -3.85 10.86 -8.64
N HIS A 43 -5.09 10.56 -9.07
CA HIS A 43 -6.42 10.61 -8.45
C HIS A 43 -6.72 11.71 -7.41
N ALA A 44 -7.77 12.49 -7.69
CA ALA A 44 -8.31 13.55 -6.84
C ALA A 44 -8.77 13.13 -5.42
N SER A 45 -8.83 11.83 -5.11
CA SER A 45 -9.28 11.32 -3.81
C SER A 45 -8.19 10.52 -3.10
N LEU A 46 -7.74 11.05 -1.97
CA LEU A 46 -6.84 10.38 -1.03
C LEU A 46 -7.61 9.49 -0.04
N ASP A 47 -8.85 9.09 -0.37
CA ASP A 47 -9.77 8.36 0.51
C ASP A 47 -9.21 7.02 1.03
N GLY A 48 -8.21 6.48 0.33
CA GLY A 48 -7.51 5.26 0.71
C GLY A 48 -6.34 5.43 1.70
N VAL A 49 -5.89 6.67 1.94
CA VAL A 49 -4.69 6.95 2.75
C VAL A 49 -4.82 6.44 4.17
N ASP A 50 -5.97 6.63 4.81
CA ASP A 50 -6.17 6.22 6.20
C ASP A 50 -6.18 4.69 6.35
N ILE A 51 -6.69 3.97 5.35
CA ILE A 51 -6.67 2.50 5.31
C ILE A 51 -5.23 1.99 5.24
N LEU A 52 -4.41 2.58 4.36
CA LEU A 52 -2.99 2.23 4.21
C LEU A 52 -2.21 2.53 5.50
N LYS A 53 -2.41 3.70 6.10
CA LYS A 53 -1.77 4.09 7.37
C LYS A 53 -2.18 3.16 8.51
N ALA A 54 -3.47 2.81 8.62
CA ALA A 54 -3.96 1.88 9.63
C ALA A 54 -3.38 0.47 9.51
N LYS A 55 -2.88 0.09 8.33
CA LYS A 55 -2.15 -1.17 8.09
C LYS A 55 -0.62 -1.04 8.13
N GLY A 56 -0.11 0.15 8.47
CA GLY A 56 1.33 0.37 8.60
C GLY A 56 2.07 0.51 7.27
N VAL A 57 1.35 0.84 6.18
CA VAL A 57 1.99 1.17 4.90
C VAL A 57 2.48 2.61 4.94
N GLU A 58 3.76 2.81 4.73
CA GLU A 58 4.36 4.13 4.56
C GLU A 58 4.10 4.65 3.13
N ILE A 59 3.60 5.88 2.99
CA ILE A 59 3.19 6.44 1.71
C ILE A 59 4.10 7.62 1.37
N ILE A 60 4.76 7.57 0.21
CA ILE A 60 5.80 8.52 -0.19
C ILE A 60 5.44 9.08 -1.57
N LYS A 61 5.28 10.41 -1.65
CA LYS A 61 5.13 11.09 -2.93
C LYS A 61 6.52 11.35 -3.52
N VAL A 62 6.73 10.98 -4.78
CA VAL A 62 7.98 11.19 -5.53
C VAL A 62 7.76 12.18 -6.68
N GLU A 63 8.80 12.88 -7.10
CA GLU A 63 8.73 13.92 -8.15
C GLU A 63 8.82 13.40 -9.58
#